data_AF-A0A376VWH2-F1
#
_entry.id   AF-A0A376VWH2-F1
#
_cell.length_a   1.000
_cell.length_b   1.000
_cell.length_c   1.000
_cell.angle_alpha   90.00
_cell.angle_beta   90.00
_cell.angle_gamma   90.00
#
_symmetry.space_group_name_H-M   'P 1'
#
loop_
_entity.id
_entity.type
_entity.pdbx_description
1 polymer ?
#
loop_
_entity_poly.entity_id
_entity_poly.type
_entity_poly.pdbx_seq_one_letter_code
_entity_poly.pdbx_strand_id
1 'polypeptide(L)'
;MIGRMGCQAGHRYGNASYLASDFVFGIGNRWANRHTGAIETYTEGRKFIHVDIEPAQIGRIFAPDLGIVSDAESALTLFIQVARDMKSRGELKDRSRWIAECAERKRTMLRRSDFDCNPIKPQRVYHEMNKVFGPETRYISTIGLAQIAANQFLHVYRPRHWINACQAGPLGWTMPAALGAVKADPSVPVVAISGDYDFQFLIEELAVGAQFNLPYIHILLNNAYLGLIRQSQRAFDMIIAFNCHLKY
;
A
#
# COMPACT_ATOMS: atom_id res chain seq x y z
N MET A 1 -10.19 -10.85 0.26
CA MET A 1 -9.47 -9.69 -0.34
C MET A 1 -8.65 -10.14 -1.55
N ILE A 2 -8.90 -9.53 -2.72
CA ILE A 2 -8.31 -9.89 -4.04
C ILE A 2 -6.95 -9.22 -4.34
N GLY A 3 -6.39 -8.49 -3.37
CA GLY A 3 -5.09 -7.81 -3.50
C GLY A 3 -5.18 -6.33 -3.83
N ARG A 4 -4.10 -5.62 -3.50
CA ARG A 4 -3.81 -4.24 -3.90
C ARG A 4 -3.39 -4.17 -5.37
N MET A 5 -3.82 -3.11 -6.07
CA MET A 5 -3.50 -2.80 -7.47
C MET A 5 -2.55 -1.59 -7.56
N GLY A 6 -1.82 -1.48 -8.66
CA GLY A 6 -1.02 -0.30 -8.99
C GLY A 6 0.30 -0.62 -9.68
N CYS A 7 1.05 0.43 -10.01
CA CYS A 7 2.27 0.36 -10.82
C CYS A 7 3.50 -0.12 -10.02
N GLN A 8 3.57 0.24 -8.74
CA GLN A 8 4.69 -0.12 -7.86
C GLN A 8 4.21 -1.02 -6.72
N ALA A 9 3.37 -0.48 -5.84
CA ALA A 9 2.95 -1.13 -4.61
C ALA A 9 1.77 -2.13 -4.82
N GLY A 10 1.68 -2.76 -6.00
CA GLY A 10 0.60 -3.68 -6.37
C GLY A 10 1.02 -5.17 -6.33
N HIS A 11 0.03 -6.05 -6.21
CA HIS A 11 0.23 -7.48 -6.41
C HIS A 11 -0.07 -7.86 -7.87
N ARG A 12 0.67 -8.85 -8.40
CA ARG A 12 0.45 -9.35 -9.77
C ARG A 12 -0.99 -9.82 -9.97
N TYR A 13 -1.52 -10.57 -9.00
CA TYR A 13 -2.91 -11.05 -9.02
C TYR A 13 -3.94 -9.94 -8.86
N GLY A 14 -3.60 -8.84 -8.16
CA GLY A 14 -4.47 -7.67 -8.03
C GLY A 14 -4.64 -6.98 -9.39
N ASN A 15 -3.54 -6.68 -10.07
CA ASN A 15 -3.56 -6.10 -11.41
C ASN A 15 -4.23 -7.04 -12.44
N ALA A 16 -3.94 -8.34 -12.39
CA ALA A 16 -4.56 -9.30 -13.31
C ALA A 16 -6.08 -9.43 -13.10
N SER A 17 -6.55 -9.42 -11.85
CA SER A 17 -7.99 -9.45 -11.56
C SER A 17 -8.66 -8.14 -11.97
N TYR A 18 -7.98 -7.02 -11.81
CA TYR A 18 -8.46 -5.73 -12.28
C TYR A 18 -8.62 -5.70 -13.81
N LEU A 19 -7.58 -6.10 -14.56
CA LEU A 19 -7.61 -6.15 -16.01
C LEU A 19 -8.65 -7.14 -16.57
N ALA A 20 -8.99 -8.18 -15.81
CA ALA A 20 -10.05 -9.12 -16.19
C ALA A 20 -11.47 -8.66 -15.79
N SER A 21 -11.60 -7.57 -15.03
CA SER A 21 -12.90 -7.03 -14.61
C SER A 21 -13.60 -6.26 -15.75
N ASP A 22 -14.93 -6.22 -15.68
CA ASP A 22 -15.83 -5.43 -16.53
C ASP A 22 -16.47 -4.23 -15.78
N PHE A 23 -16.29 -4.17 -14.45
CA PHE A 23 -16.93 -3.20 -13.58
C PHE A 23 -16.04 -2.86 -12.37
N VAL A 24 -15.90 -1.57 -12.09
CA VAL A 24 -15.12 -1.03 -10.98
C VAL A 24 -15.99 -0.16 -10.10
N PHE A 25 -16.15 -0.57 -8.84
CA PHE A 25 -16.90 0.19 -7.83
C PHE A 25 -15.91 0.91 -6.90
N GLY A 26 -15.63 2.18 -7.19
CA GLY A 26 -14.81 3.05 -6.36
C GLY A 26 -15.61 3.66 -5.21
N ILE A 27 -15.17 3.43 -3.96
CA ILE A 27 -15.79 3.97 -2.75
C ILE A 27 -14.69 4.57 -1.88
N GLY A 28 -14.76 5.89 -1.63
CA GLY A 28 -13.79 6.61 -0.80
C GLY A 28 -12.37 6.62 -1.38
N ASN A 29 -12.23 6.39 -2.69
CA ASN A 29 -10.95 6.42 -3.38
C ASN A 29 -10.87 7.64 -4.31
N ARG A 30 -9.64 8.03 -4.62
CA ARG A 30 -9.32 8.82 -5.81
C ARG A 30 -8.60 7.94 -6.83
N TRP A 31 -8.69 8.30 -8.10
CA TRP A 31 -7.99 7.60 -9.20
C TRP A 31 -6.53 8.05 -9.31
N ALA A 32 -5.73 7.69 -8.30
CA ALA A 32 -4.34 8.12 -8.20
C ALA A 32 -3.48 7.61 -9.38
N ASN A 33 -2.59 8.43 -9.92
CA ASN A 33 -1.73 8.06 -11.06
C ASN A 33 -0.94 6.75 -10.84
N ARG A 34 -0.35 6.54 -9.65
CA ARG A 34 0.39 5.30 -9.33
C ARG A 34 -0.51 4.07 -9.16
N HIS A 35 -1.83 4.27 -9.04
CA HIS A 35 -2.82 3.20 -9.03
C HIS A 35 -3.29 2.88 -10.45
N THR A 36 -3.60 3.91 -11.25
CA THR A 36 -4.19 3.73 -12.57
C THR A 36 -3.17 3.36 -13.64
N GLY A 37 -1.98 3.97 -13.62
CA GLY A 37 -1.09 3.96 -14.79
C GLY A 37 -1.72 4.74 -15.94
N ALA A 38 -1.59 4.22 -17.17
CA ALA A 38 -2.23 4.77 -18.36
C ALA A 38 -3.76 4.66 -18.23
N ILE A 39 -4.46 5.78 -18.41
CA ILE A 39 -5.91 5.85 -18.17
C ILE A 39 -6.66 5.01 -19.21
N GLU A 40 -6.18 4.98 -20.45
CA GLU A 40 -6.78 4.23 -21.55
C GLU A 40 -6.82 2.72 -21.22
N THR A 41 -5.68 2.16 -20.79
CA THR A 41 -5.60 0.76 -20.36
C THR A 41 -6.44 0.50 -19.11
N TYR A 42 -6.46 1.46 -18.18
CA TYR A 42 -7.22 1.35 -16.94
C TYR A 42 -8.73 1.27 -17.24
N THR A 43 -9.26 2.12 -18.11
CA THR A 43 -10.70 2.23 -18.37
C THR A 43 -11.23 1.31 -19.48
N GLU A 44 -10.35 0.72 -20.30
CA GLU A 44 -10.73 -0.11 -21.44
C GLU A 44 -11.74 -1.22 -21.10
N GLY A 45 -12.93 -1.15 -21.72
CA GLY A 45 -13.97 -2.18 -21.59
C GLY A 45 -14.62 -2.27 -20.19
N ARG A 46 -14.48 -1.24 -19.35
CA ARG A 46 -14.95 -1.27 -17.95
C ARG A 46 -15.93 -0.15 -17.65
N LYS A 47 -16.92 -0.45 -16.82
CA LYS A 47 -17.83 0.54 -16.22
C LYS A 47 -17.33 0.97 -14.85
N PHE A 48 -17.51 2.24 -14.51
CA PHE A 48 -17.04 2.87 -13.29
C PHE A 48 -18.16 3.54 -12.51
N ILE A 49 -18.27 3.15 -11.23
CA ILE A 49 -19.01 3.93 -10.22
C ILE A 49 -17.98 4.58 -9.31
N HIS A 50 -18.17 5.85 -8.97
CA HIS A 50 -17.28 6.59 -8.07
C HIS A 50 -18.09 7.27 -6.98
N VAL A 51 -17.90 6.84 -5.74
CA VAL A 51 -18.44 7.46 -4.53
C VAL A 51 -17.31 8.21 -3.83
N ASP A 52 -17.45 9.53 -3.74
CA ASP A 52 -16.50 10.41 -3.06
C ASP A 52 -17.25 11.47 -2.27
N ILE A 53 -16.71 11.88 -1.13
CA ILE A 53 -17.30 12.93 -0.31
C ILE A 53 -17.06 14.31 -0.92
N GLU A 54 -16.00 14.46 -1.71
CA GLU A 54 -15.59 15.71 -2.32
C GLU A 54 -16.03 15.77 -3.79
N PRO A 55 -17.01 16.63 -4.16
CA PRO A 55 -17.50 16.76 -5.54
C PRO A 55 -16.38 16.96 -6.56
N ALA A 56 -15.35 17.72 -6.21
CA ALA A 56 -14.24 18.02 -7.12
C ALA A 56 -13.32 16.82 -7.42
N GLN A 57 -13.48 15.67 -6.75
CA GLN A 57 -12.76 14.44 -7.09
C GLN A 57 -13.47 13.62 -8.18
N ILE A 58 -14.78 13.74 -8.30
CA ILE A 58 -15.57 13.00 -9.28
C ILE A 58 -15.35 13.63 -10.66
N GLY A 59 -14.90 12.83 -11.63
CA GLY A 59 -14.58 13.31 -12.97
C GLY A 59 -13.21 13.99 -13.10
N ARG A 60 -12.45 14.15 -12.01
CA ARG A 60 -11.17 14.87 -12.02
C ARG A 60 -10.10 14.23 -12.89
N ILE A 61 -10.05 12.89 -12.91
CA ILE A 61 -9.03 12.12 -13.65
C ILE A 61 -9.64 11.52 -14.92
N PHE A 62 -10.84 10.95 -14.81
CA PHE A 62 -11.69 10.55 -15.92
C PHE A 62 -13.14 10.57 -15.44
N ALA A 63 -14.09 10.70 -16.37
CA ALA A 63 -15.52 10.68 -16.06
C ALA A 63 -15.99 9.25 -15.73
N PRO A 64 -16.56 8.99 -14.54
CA PRO A 64 -17.19 7.70 -14.26
C PRO A 64 -18.56 7.59 -14.94
N ASP A 65 -19.06 6.37 -15.14
CA ASP A 65 -20.44 6.14 -15.63
C ASP A 65 -21.48 6.63 -14.62
N LEU A 66 -21.16 6.59 -13.32
CA LEU A 66 -21.97 7.19 -12.25
C LEU A 66 -21.06 7.78 -11.17
N GLY A 67 -21.26 9.06 -10.86
CA GLY A 67 -20.67 9.73 -9.72
C GLY A 67 -21.71 9.93 -8.61
N ILE A 68 -21.36 9.59 -7.37
CA ILE A 68 -22.20 9.81 -6.18
C ILE A 68 -21.41 10.64 -5.18
N VAL A 69 -21.89 11.85 -4.89
CA VAL A 69 -21.31 12.67 -3.82
C VAL A 69 -21.88 12.20 -2.49
N SER A 70 -21.06 11.55 -1.66
CA SER A 70 -21.50 11.06 -0.35
C SER A 70 -20.32 10.71 0.54
N ASP A 71 -20.53 10.81 1.85
CA ASP A 71 -19.71 10.09 2.81
C ASP A 71 -19.78 8.57 2.56
N ALA A 72 -18.66 7.87 2.72
CA ALA A 72 -18.54 6.45 2.41
C ALA A 72 -19.40 5.56 3.33
N GLU A 73 -19.51 5.91 4.62
CA GLU A 73 -20.33 5.15 5.57
C GLU A 73 -21.81 5.31 5.25
N SER A 74 -22.24 6.52 4.96
CA SER A 74 -23.62 6.85 4.56
C SER A 74 -24.02 6.10 3.28
N ALA A 75 -23.17 6.11 2.25
CA ALA A 75 -23.41 5.38 1.01
C ALA A 75 -23.44 3.85 1.22
N LEU A 76 -22.48 3.30 1.97
CA LEU A 76 -22.42 1.86 2.23
C LEU A 76 -23.63 1.37 3.03
N THR A 77 -24.13 2.16 3.98
CA THR A 77 -25.34 1.83 4.76
C THR A 77 -26.52 1.59 3.82
N LEU A 78 -26.75 2.50 2.86
CA LEU A 78 -27.82 2.36 1.88
C LEU A 78 -27.58 1.19 0.92
N PHE A 79 -26.35 1.02 0.42
CA PHE A 79 -26.03 -0.08 -0.49
C PHE A 79 -26.22 -1.45 0.17
N ILE A 80 -25.86 -1.59 1.44
CA ILE A 80 -26.07 -2.82 2.21
C ILE A 80 -27.56 -3.11 2.38
N GLN A 81 -28.37 -2.08 2.69
CA GLN A 81 -29.82 -2.24 2.81
C GLN A 81 -30.43 -2.73 1.49
N VAL A 82 -30.14 -2.04 0.39
CA VAL A 82 -30.63 -2.43 -0.95
C VAL A 82 -30.15 -3.83 -1.33
N ALA A 83 -28.89 -4.17 -1.07
CA ALA A 83 -28.36 -5.50 -1.36
C ALA A 83 -29.06 -6.61 -0.55
N ARG A 84 -29.43 -6.36 0.71
CA ARG A 84 -30.22 -7.29 1.53
C ARG A 84 -31.62 -7.49 0.97
N ASP A 85 -32.26 -6.42 0.52
CA ASP A 85 -33.60 -6.48 -0.06
C ASP A 85 -33.59 -7.20 -1.42
N MET A 86 -32.58 -6.96 -2.25
CA MET A 86 -32.37 -7.73 -3.49
C MET A 86 -32.12 -9.21 -3.19
N LYS A 87 -31.38 -9.53 -2.11
CA LYS A 87 -31.12 -10.90 -1.70
C LYS A 87 -32.40 -11.62 -1.28
N SER A 88 -33.27 -10.96 -0.50
CA SER A 88 -34.54 -11.56 -0.04
C SER A 88 -35.51 -11.81 -1.20
N ARG A 89 -35.43 -11.00 -2.27
CA ARG A 89 -36.19 -11.20 -3.51
C ARG A 89 -35.54 -12.18 -4.50
N GLY A 90 -34.34 -12.70 -4.21
CA GLY A 90 -33.62 -13.60 -5.13
C GLY A 90 -33.03 -12.91 -6.38
N GLU A 91 -32.85 -11.59 -6.34
CA GLU A 91 -32.37 -10.78 -7.47
C GLU A 91 -30.83 -10.62 -7.50
N LEU A 92 -30.14 -10.98 -6.42
CA LEU A 92 -28.67 -10.92 -6.38
C LEU A 92 -28.07 -12.01 -7.28
N LYS A 93 -27.31 -11.56 -8.30
CA LYS A 93 -26.60 -12.45 -9.23
C LYS A 93 -25.49 -13.24 -8.52
N ASP A 94 -25.39 -14.52 -8.87
CA ASP A 94 -24.27 -15.36 -8.44
C ASP A 94 -22.96 -14.89 -9.09
N ARG A 95 -21.91 -14.76 -8.27
CA ARG A 95 -20.55 -14.34 -8.68
C ARG A 95 -19.49 -15.36 -8.27
N SER A 96 -19.90 -16.57 -7.87
CA SER A 96 -19.01 -17.61 -7.34
C SER A 96 -17.88 -17.98 -8.31
N ARG A 97 -18.17 -18.06 -9.62
CA ARG A 97 -17.15 -18.29 -10.66
C ARG A 97 -16.05 -17.21 -10.64
N TRP A 98 -16.43 -15.94 -10.66
CA TRP A 98 -15.47 -14.83 -10.66
C TRP A 98 -14.60 -14.82 -9.38
N ILE A 99 -15.23 -15.11 -8.24
CA ILE A 99 -14.52 -15.21 -6.95
C ILE A 99 -13.48 -16.34 -6.99
N ALA A 100 -13.83 -17.50 -7.54
CA ALA A 100 -12.91 -18.63 -7.70
C ALA A 100 -11.72 -18.29 -8.62
N GLU A 101 -11.98 -17.63 -9.75
CA GLU A 101 -10.91 -17.18 -10.67
C GLU A 101 -9.96 -16.17 -10.00
N CYS A 102 -10.49 -15.23 -9.21
CA CYS A 102 -9.67 -14.29 -8.43
C CYS A 102 -8.83 -15.00 -7.36
N ALA A 103 -9.41 -16.00 -6.68
CA ALA A 103 -8.70 -16.80 -5.69
C ALA A 103 -7.56 -17.59 -6.32
N GLU A 104 -7.77 -18.14 -7.52
CA GLU A 104 -6.75 -18.88 -8.24
C GLU A 104 -5.58 -17.98 -8.68
N ARG A 105 -5.88 -16.79 -9.22
CA ARG A 105 -4.83 -15.78 -9.52
C ARG A 105 -4.01 -15.45 -8.28
N LYS A 106 -4.67 -15.26 -7.13
CA LYS A 106 -4.01 -14.94 -5.86
C LYS A 106 -3.07 -16.06 -5.40
N ARG A 107 -3.44 -17.32 -5.60
CA ARG A 107 -2.62 -18.48 -5.21
C ARG A 107 -1.42 -18.69 -6.12
N THR A 108 -1.55 -18.40 -7.41
CA THR A 108 -0.56 -18.75 -8.44
C THR A 108 0.39 -17.61 -8.82
N MET A 109 -0.04 -16.36 -8.75
CA MET A 109 0.75 -15.21 -9.22
C MET A 109 1.56 -14.54 -8.10
N LEU A 110 2.14 -15.34 -7.20
CA LEU A 110 2.90 -14.84 -6.05
C LEU A 110 4.32 -14.41 -6.45
N ARG A 111 4.93 -13.60 -5.59
CA ARG A 111 6.36 -13.29 -5.64
C ARG A 111 7.06 -14.17 -4.60
N ARG A 112 8.19 -14.77 -4.97
CA ARG A 112 9.02 -15.51 -4.02
C ARG A 112 9.52 -14.56 -2.93
N SER A 113 9.42 -14.98 -1.68
CA SER A 113 9.92 -14.23 -0.51
C SER A 113 10.87 -15.04 0.35
N ASP A 114 10.82 -16.37 0.28
CA ASP A 114 11.70 -17.25 1.04
C ASP A 114 13.02 -17.51 0.28
N PHE A 115 14.05 -16.76 0.67
CA PHE A 115 15.40 -16.82 0.12
C PHE A 115 16.41 -17.04 1.24
N ASP A 116 17.33 -17.99 1.07
CA ASP A 116 18.40 -18.32 2.04
C ASP A 116 19.76 -17.72 1.68
N CYS A 117 19.79 -16.67 0.86
CA CYS A 117 21.05 -16.09 0.39
C CYS A 117 21.70 -15.17 1.44
N ASN A 118 23.03 -15.12 1.41
CA ASN A 118 23.86 -14.14 2.12
C ASN A 118 24.65 -13.32 1.09
N PRO A 119 24.54 -11.97 1.04
CA PRO A 119 23.73 -11.10 1.89
C PRO A 119 22.21 -11.29 1.73
N ILE A 120 21.47 -10.92 2.79
CA ILE A 120 20.01 -11.11 2.89
C ILE A 120 19.28 -10.37 1.76
N LYS A 121 18.37 -11.07 1.08
CA LYS A 121 17.40 -10.44 0.17
C LYS A 121 16.29 -9.77 0.98
N PRO A 122 15.90 -8.51 0.67
CA PRO A 122 14.91 -7.78 1.45
C PRO A 122 13.55 -8.49 1.52
N GLN A 123 13.20 -9.28 0.50
CA GLN A 123 11.97 -10.09 0.50
C GLN A 123 11.90 -11.08 1.66
N ARG A 124 13.05 -11.63 2.09
CA ARG A 124 13.13 -12.56 3.23
C ARG A 124 12.81 -11.84 4.54
N VAL A 125 13.15 -10.57 4.67
CA VAL A 125 12.82 -9.77 5.86
C VAL A 125 11.30 -9.72 6.04
N TYR A 126 10.53 -9.37 5.01
CA TYR A 126 9.06 -9.33 5.12
C TYR A 126 8.44 -10.72 5.30
N HIS A 127 9.06 -11.76 4.75
CA HIS A 127 8.66 -13.15 4.99
C HIS A 127 8.72 -13.50 6.47
N GLU A 128 9.82 -13.14 7.15
CA GLU A 128 9.96 -13.36 8.60
C GLU A 128 9.06 -12.43 9.41
N MET A 129 8.91 -11.16 9.01
CA MET A 129 8.00 -10.22 9.68
C MET A 129 6.55 -10.74 9.74
N ASN A 130 6.05 -11.36 8.67
CA ASN A 130 4.71 -11.96 8.67
C ASN A 130 4.57 -13.18 9.60
N LYS A 131 5.67 -13.83 9.99
CA LYS A 131 5.66 -14.94 10.97
C LYS A 131 5.75 -14.44 12.40
N VAL A 132 6.55 -13.39 12.62
CA VAL A 132 6.87 -12.86 13.96
C VAL A 132 5.78 -11.91 14.48
N PHE A 133 5.22 -11.08 13.62
CA PHE A 133 4.27 -10.05 14.02
C PHE A 133 2.82 -10.49 13.79
N GLY A 134 2.00 -10.36 14.84
CA GLY A 134 0.60 -10.74 14.83
C GLY A 134 -0.32 -9.74 14.10
N PRO A 135 -1.60 -10.11 13.90
CA PRO A 135 -2.57 -9.32 13.14
C PRO A 135 -2.93 -7.95 13.76
N GLU A 136 -2.61 -7.75 15.04
CA GLU A 136 -2.71 -6.50 15.77
C GLU A 136 -1.57 -5.51 15.48
N THR A 137 -0.51 -5.92 14.78
CA THR A 137 0.64 -5.05 14.51
C THR A 137 0.25 -3.88 13.60
N ARG A 138 0.71 -2.68 13.95
CA ARG A 138 0.58 -1.46 13.15
C ARG A 138 1.91 -1.16 12.46
N TYR A 139 1.92 -1.24 11.13
CA TYR A 139 3.08 -0.93 10.32
C TYR A 139 3.10 0.53 9.88
N ILE A 140 4.30 1.11 9.90
CA ILE A 140 4.54 2.51 9.56
C ILE A 140 5.71 2.60 8.60
N SER A 141 5.53 3.30 7.48
CA SER A 141 6.57 3.47 6.48
C SER A 141 6.25 4.66 5.59
N THR A 142 7.26 5.19 4.89
CA THR A 142 7.09 6.38 4.03
C THR A 142 7.24 6.07 2.55
N ILE A 143 8.46 5.87 2.08
CA ILE A 143 8.76 5.78 0.64
C ILE A 143 10.02 4.95 0.39
N GLY A 144 10.22 4.54 -0.87
CA GLY A 144 11.41 3.81 -1.31
C GLY A 144 11.16 2.31 -1.48
N LEU A 145 12.21 1.57 -1.84
CA LEU A 145 12.10 0.13 -2.06
C LEU A 145 11.65 -0.62 -0.81
N ALA A 146 12.07 -0.16 0.37
CA ALA A 146 11.64 -0.70 1.66
C ALA A 146 10.12 -0.63 1.81
N GLN A 147 9.51 0.52 1.53
CA GLN A 147 8.06 0.71 1.61
C GLN A 147 7.31 -0.04 0.50
N ILE A 148 7.82 0.00 -0.74
CA ILE A 148 7.18 -0.66 -1.88
C ILE A 148 7.13 -2.17 -1.64
N ALA A 149 8.24 -2.77 -1.22
CA ALA A 149 8.30 -4.20 -0.95
C ALA A 149 7.47 -4.56 0.30
N ALA A 150 7.51 -3.75 1.37
CA ALA A 150 6.62 -3.92 2.51
C ALA A 150 5.14 -3.99 2.07
N ASN A 151 4.69 -3.09 1.20
CA ASN A 151 3.33 -3.10 0.68
C ASN A 151 3.05 -4.26 -0.31
N GLN A 152 4.05 -4.94 -0.84
CA GLN A 152 3.86 -6.12 -1.70
C GLN A 152 3.84 -7.43 -0.92
N PHE A 153 4.49 -7.48 0.25
CA PHE A 153 4.72 -8.72 1.00
C PHE A 153 4.02 -8.76 2.37
N LEU A 154 3.88 -7.64 3.08
CA LEU A 154 3.24 -7.64 4.39
C LEU A 154 1.73 -7.76 4.32
N HIS A 155 1.18 -8.44 5.32
CA HIS A 155 -0.25 -8.58 5.54
C HIS A 155 -0.73 -7.63 6.64
N VAL A 156 -1.84 -6.96 6.39
CA VAL A 156 -2.48 -6.03 7.34
C VAL A 156 -3.94 -6.41 7.45
N TYR A 157 -4.42 -6.54 8.68
CA TYR A 157 -5.73 -7.15 8.96
C TYR A 157 -6.76 -6.16 9.49
N ARG A 158 -6.36 -4.91 9.77
CA ARG A 158 -7.22 -3.87 10.36
C ARG A 158 -7.04 -2.52 9.64
N PRO A 159 -8.09 -1.69 9.54
CA PRO A 159 -7.93 -0.30 9.11
C PRO A 159 -6.99 0.43 10.07
N ARG A 160 -6.25 1.45 9.59
CA ARG A 160 -5.28 2.23 10.39
C ARG A 160 -4.07 1.43 10.91
N HIS A 161 -3.87 0.19 10.45
CA HIS A 161 -2.67 -0.62 10.76
C HIS A 161 -1.61 -0.59 9.63
N TRP A 162 -1.88 0.17 8.56
CA TRP A 162 -0.90 0.58 7.57
C TRP A 162 -0.91 2.10 7.52
N ILE A 163 0.02 2.74 8.22
CA ILE A 163 0.14 4.20 8.23
C ILE A 163 1.29 4.58 7.29
N ASN A 164 0.97 5.34 6.24
CA ASN A 164 1.93 5.64 5.19
C ASN A 164 1.63 6.96 4.48
N ALA A 165 2.67 7.79 4.29
CA ALA A 165 2.62 9.07 3.60
C ALA A 165 2.70 8.96 2.05
N CYS A 166 1.94 8.04 1.44
CA CYS A 166 2.09 7.63 0.04
C CYS A 166 2.01 8.74 -1.04
N GLN A 167 1.24 9.81 -0.81
CA GLN A 167 1.00 10.83 -1.83
C GLN A 167 2.17 11.81 -1.97
N ALA A 168 2.70 12.29 -0.84
CA ALA A 168 3.82 13.21 -0.81
C ALA A 168 5.17 12.45 -0.71
N GLY A 169 5.24 11.44 0.15
CA GLY A 169 6.43 10.64 0.39
C GLY A 169 7.65 11.39 0.93
N PRO A 170 7.52 12.25 1.96
CA PRO A 170 8.66 12.98 2.51
C PRO A 170 9.59 12.05 3.31
N LEU A 171 10.86 11.94 2.90
CA LEU A 171 11.87 11.18 3.65
C LEU A 171 12.01 11.71 5.09
N GLY A 172 12.23 10.81 6.04
CA GLY A 172 12.33 11.13 7.47
C GLY A 172 11.01 10.98 8.23
N TRP A 173 9.87 10.90 7.52
CA TRP A 173 8.55 10.87 8.14
C TRP A 173 8.29 9.62 9.01
N THR A 174 8.94 8.50 8.70
CA THR A 174 8.64 7.20 9.31
C THR A 174 8.83 7.20 10.83
N MET A 175 9.91 7.80 11.33
CA MET A 175 10.26 7.79 12.74
C MET A 175 9.33 8.65 13.62
N PRO A 176 9.12 9.96 13.35
CA PRO A 176 8.19 10.77 14.13
C PRO A 176 6.75 10.25 14.02
N ALA A 177 6.35 9.70 12.86
CA ALA A 177 5.05 9.06 12.72
C ALA A 177 4.90 7.81 13.61
N ALA A 178 5.96 7.02 13.78
CA ALA A 178 5.96 5.88 14.68
C ALA A 178 5.79 6.29 16.15
N LEU A 179 6.53 7.32 16.58
CA LEU A 179 6.38 7.89 17.92
C LEU A 179 4.95 8.41 18.15
N GLY A 180 4.39 9.13 17.16
CA GLY A 180 3.01 9.60 17.21
C GLY A 180 1.99 8.47 17.32
N ALA A 181 2.19 7.37 16.58
CA ALA A 181 1.31 6.20 16.63
C ALA A 181 1.37 5.47 17.98
N VAL A 182 2.56 5.33 18.57
CA VAL A 182 2.73 4.78 19.93
C VAL A 182 2.03 5.68 20.95
N LYS A 183 2.23 6.99 20.85
CA LYS A 183 1.64 7.93 21.79
C LYS A 183 0.10 7.97 21.70
N ALA A 184 -0.45 7.85 20.50
CA ALA A 184 -1.89 7.87 20.27
C ALA A 184 -2.60 6.64 20.85
N ASP A 185 -1.93 5.48 20.82
CA ASP A 185 -2.50 4.22 21.30
C ASP A 185 -1.38 3.26 21.75
N PRO A 186 -0.97 3.35 23.03
CA PRO A 186 0.12 2.54 23.59
C PRO A 186 -0.18 1.04 23.66
N SER A 187 -1.44 0.63 23.45
CA SER A 187 -1.86 -0.78 23.53
C SER A 187 -1.55 -1.58 22.25
N VAL A 188 -1.21 -0.89 21.16
CA VAL A 188 -0.99 -1.51 19.85
C VAL A 188 0.51 -1.61 19.53
N PRO A 189 1.03 -2.81 19.20
CA PRO A 189 2.42 -2.96 18.75
C PRO A 189 2.70 -2.16 17.48
N VAL A 190 3.73 -1.32 17.52
CA VAL A 190 4.16 -0.49 16.39
C VAL A 190 5.46 -1.02 15.81
N VAL A 191 5.46 -1.24 14.48
CA VAL A 191 6.64 -1.65 13.71
C VAL A 191 6.87 -0.67 12.56
N ALA A 192 7.95 0.09 12.64
CA ALA A 192 8.39 1.01 11.60
C ALA A 192 9.30 0.30 10.58
N ILE A 193 9.26 0.74 9.32
CA ILE A 193 10.05 0.17 8.23
C ILE A 193 10.65 1.30 7.40
N SER A 194 11.98 1.38 7.39
CA SER A 194 12.73 2.39 6.64
C SER A 194 13.87 1.76 5.84
N GLY A 195 14.25 2.43 4.75
CA GLY A 195 15.60 2.29 4.20
C GLY A 195 16.57 3.20 4.95
N ASP A 196 17.87 3.01 4.74
CA ASP A 196 18.94 3.79 5.37
C ASP A 196 18.78 5.30 5.20
N TYR A 197 18.44 5.77 4.01
CA TYR A 197 18.28 7.20 3.77
C TYR A 197 17.03 7.80 4.41
N ASP A 198 15.91 7.09 4.42
CA ASP A 198 14.70 7.53 5.13
C ASP A 198 14.92 7.59 6.65
N PHE A 199 15.70 6.65 7.18
CA PHE A 199 16.04 6.59 8.60
C PHE A 199 16.94 7.75 9.05
N GLN A 200 17.92 8.13 8.22
CA GLN A 200 18.89 9.17 8.54
C GLN A 200 18.30 10.59 8.51
N PHE A 201 17.21 10.81 7.78
CA PHE A 201 16.66 12.16 7.55
C PHE A 201 16.27 12.90 8.83
N LEU A 202 15.69 12.18 9.81
CA LEU A 202 15.26 12.70 11.11
C LEU A 202 15.66 11.72 12.22
N ILE A 203 16.90 11.22 12.19
CA ILE A 203 17.39 10.20 13.11
C ILE A 203 17.44 10.68 14.56
N GLU A 204 17.54 11.99 14.77
CA GLU A 204 17.51 12.66 16.06
C GLU A 204 16.22 12.41 16.85
N GLU A 205 15.12 12.07 16.16
CA GLU A 205 13.84 11.73 16.80
C GLU A 205 13.93 10.45 17.65
N LEU A 206 14.98 9.63 17.50
CA LEU A 206 15.28 8.56 18.44
C LEU A 206 15.44 9.08 19.87
N ALA A 207 16.00 10.28 20.05
CA ALA A 207 16.16 10.91 21.35
C ALA A 207 14.81 11.23 22.00
N VAL A 208 13.80 11.63 21.20
CA VAL A 208 12.43 11.85 21.67
C VAL A 208 11.83 10.53 22.15
N GLY A 209 11.97 9.46 21.36
CA GLY A 209 11.50 8.12 21.76
C GLY A 209 12.12 7.63 23.07
N ALA A 210 13.42 7.87 23.27
CA ALA A 210 14.12 7.53 24.50
C ALA A 210 13.70 8.40 25.69
N GLN A 211 13.63 9.72 25.52
CA GLN A 211 13.28 10.67 26.57
C GLN A 211 11.87 10.42 27.13
N PHE A 212 10.91 10.11 26.26
CA PHE A 212 9.50 9.93 26.63
C PHE A 212 9.08 8.47 26.80
N ASN A 213 10.01 7.52 26.73
CA ASN A 213 9.77 6.09 26.83
C ASN A 213 8.64 5.60 25.89
N LEU A 214 8.80 5.86 24.58
CA LEU A 214 7.83 5.47 23.54
C LEU A 214 8.35 4.21 22.78
N PRO A 215 8.00 2.99 23.24
CA PRO A 215 8.57 1.77 22.67
C PRO A 215 7.95 1.43 21.31
N TYR A 216 8.79 1.11 20.33
CA TYR A 216 8.40 0.51 19.07
C TYR A 216 9.58 -0.27 18.47
N ILE A 217 9.32 -1.09 17.44
CA ILE A 217 10.37 -1.82 16.71
C ILE A 217 10.66 -1.10 15.39
N HIS A 218 11.92 -0.81 15.10
CA HIS A 218 12.33 -0.23 13.82
C HIS A 218 13.08 -1.25 12.95
N ILE A 219 12.49 -1.63 11.81
CA ILE A 219 13.11 -2.50 10.82
C ILE A 219 13.84 -1.63 9.79
N LEU A 220 15.17 -1.58 9.90
CA LEU A 220 16.04 -0.84 9.00
C LEU A 220 16.58 -1.74 7.89
N LEU A 221 16.13 -1.52 6.65
CA LEU A 221 16.63 -2.19 5.45
C LEU A 221 17.79 -1.40 4.85
N ASN A 222 18.98 -1.57 5.42
CA ASN A 222 20.17 -0.86 4.98
C ASN A 222 20.77 -1.51 3.72
N ASN A 223 20.75 -0.79 2.61
CA ASN A 223 21.46 -1.20 1.39
C ASN A 223 22.54 -0.19 0.96
N ALA A 224 22.80 0.85 1.76
CA ALA A 224 23.73 1.94 1.47
C ALA A 224 23.45 2.69 0.15
N TYR A 225 22.18 2.79 -0.26
CA TYR A 225 21.78 3.42 -1.51
C TYR A 225 20.42 4.14 -1.42
N LEU A 226 20.27 5.15 -2.28
CA LEU A 226 18.97 5.62 -2.75
C LEU A 226 18.34 4.59 -3.70
N GLY A 227 17.94 3.44 -3.16
CA GLY A 227 17.59 2.26 -3.96
C GLY A 227 16.52 2.51 -5.03
N LEU A 228 15.48 3.29 -4.72
CA LEU A 228 14.41 3.59 -5.68
C LEU A 228 14.91 4.48 -6.83
N ILE A 229 15.71 5.49 -6.53
CA ILE A 229 16.30 6.40 -7.52
C ILE A 229 17.27 5.63 -8.42
N ARG A 230 18.14 4.83 -7.80
CA ARG A 230 19.06 3.94 -8.53
C ARG A 230 18.32 2.97 -9.44
N GLN A 231 17.18 2.41 -9.02
CA GLN A 231 16.36 1.56 -9.87
C GLN A 231 15.80 2.32 -11.08
N SER A 232 15.26 3.54 -10.88
CA SER A 232 14.70 4.33 -11.98
C SER A 232 15.76 4.75 -13.00
N GLN A 233 16.99 5.03 -12.58
CA GLN A 233 18.09 5.44 -13.46
C GLN A 233 18.46 4.37 -14.50
N ARG A 234 18.21 3.09 -14.22
CA ARG A 234 18.50 1.98 -15.15
C ARG A 234 17.72 2.06 -16.47
N ALA A 235 16.54 2.68 -16.47
CA ALA A 235 15.73 2.82 -17.67
C ALA A 235 16.20 3.96 -18.59
N PHE A 236 17.10 4.82 -18.10
CA PHE A 236 17.61 6.01 -18.79
C PHE A 236 19.12 5.94 -19.03
N ASP A 237 19.75 4.77 -18.81
CA ASP A 237 21.19 4.56 -18.90
C ASP A 237 22.04 5.57 -18.11
N MET A 238 21.47 6.13 -17.03
CA MET A 238 22.15 7.09 -16.16
C MET A 238 22.97 6.36 -15.10
N ILE A 239 24.29 6.53 -15.09
CA ILE A 239 25.18 6.09 -14.00
C ILE A 239 25.68 7.34 -13.28
N ILE A 240 24.96 7.79 -12.25
CA ILE A 240 25.46 8.83 -11.35
C ILE A 240 25.97 8.14 -10.07
N ALA A 241 27.26 7.81 -10.06
CA ALA A 241 27.96 7.47 -8.83
C ALA A 241 28.49 8.76 -8.20
N PHE A 242 27.74 9.37 -7.29
CA PHE A 242 28.30 10.40 -6.39
C PHE A 242 29.14 9.68 -5.35
N ASN A 243 30.39 9.39 -5.71
CA ASN A 243 31.37 8.84 -4.78
C ASN A 243 32.09 10.02 -4.11
N CYS A 244 31.42 10.67 -3.15
CA CYS A 244 32.09 11.61 -2.25
C CYS A 244 32.92 10.81 -1.24
N HIS A 245 34.08 10.33 -1.67
CA HIS A 245 35.14 9.95 -0.74
C HIS A 245 35.67 11.24 -0.12
N LEU A 246 35.06 11.69 0.98
CA LEU A 246 35.72 12.60 1.91
C LEU A 246 36.85 11.81 2.56
N LYS A 247 38.06 11.99 2.03
CA LYS A 247 39.29 11.61 2.74
C LYS A 247 39.38 12.55 3.95
N TYR A 248 39.18 11.99 5.14
CA TYR A 248 39.72 12.58 6.37
C TYR A 248 41.18 12.17 6.50
#